data_AF-A0A1S6ESF0-F1
#
_entry.id   AF-A0A1S6ESF0-F1
#
_cell.length_a   1.000
_cell.length_b   1.000
_cell.length_c   1.000
_cell.angle_alpha   90.00
_cell.angle_beta   90.00
_cell.angle_gamma   90.00
#
_symmetry.space_group_name_H-M   'P 1'
#
loop_
_entity.id
_entity.type
_entity.pdbx_description
1 polymer ?
#
loop_
_entity_poly.entity_id
_entity_poly.type
_entity_poly.pdbx_seq_one_letter_code
_entity_poly.pdbx_strand_id
1 'polypeptide(L)' 'MSDIVEDIDNPELTDADIARMRPAREVMSPAAYARIIAASEVSLSLSPTTIAAFAEDGGDWKERMVAALDEAARKKRAA' A
#
# COMPACT_ATOMS: atom_id res chain seq x y z
N MET A 1 -17.78 -10.78 12.09
CA MET A 1 -17.43 -9.50 12.75
C MET A 1 -16.11 -9.78 13.46
N SER A 2 -15.00 -9.22 13.01
CA SER A 2 -13.70 -9.50 13.64
C SER A 2 -13.64 -8.72 14.95
N ASP A 3 -13.44 -9.42 16.07
CA ASP A 3 -13.17 -8.79 17.36
C ASP A 3 -11.86 -8.02 17.26
N ILE A 4 -11.94 -6.69 17.31
CA ILE A 4 -10.80 -5.86 17.68
C ILE A 4 -10.60 -6.14 19.16
N VAL A 5 -9.56 -6.91 19.49
CA VAL A 5 -9.14 -7.06 20.88
C VAL A 5 -8.66 -5.68 21.32
N GLU A 6 -9.45 -5.01 22.17
CA GLU A 6 -8.96 -3.84 22.91
C GLU A 6 -7.77 -4.32 23.74
N ASP A 7 -6.57 -3.84 23.38
CA ASP A 7 -5.38 -4.05 24.18
C ASP A 7 -5.55 -3.23 25.47
N ILE A 8 -6.04 -3.89 26.52
CA ILE A 8 -6.32 -3.29 27.84
C ILE A 8 -5.05 -2.63 28.42
N ASP A 9 -3.86 -3.04 27.97
CA ASP A 9 -2.58 -2.50 28.41
C ASP A 9 -2.15 -1.25 27.61
N ASN A 10 -2.89 -0.83 26.57
CA ASN A 10 -2.62 0.40 25.84
C ASN A 10 -3.37 1.59 26.46
N PRO A 11 -2.70 2.50 27.18
CA PRO A 11 -3.38 3.63 27.81
C PRO A 11 -3.95 4.59 26.78
N GLU A 12 -5.09 5.21 27.12
CA GLU A 12 -5.68 6.29 26.33
C GLU A 12 -4.71 7.47 26.20
N LEU A 13 -4.66 8.06 25.01
CA LEU A 13 -3.82 9.23 24.74
C LEU A 13 -4.47 10.48 25.34
N THR A 14 -3.74 11.20 26.19
CA THR A 14 -4.18 12.50 26.69
C THR A 14 -3.83 13.63 25.72
N ASP A 15 -4.48 14.79 25.86
CA ASP A 15 -4.14 15.99 25.09
C ASP A 15 -2.68 16.42 25.28
N ALA A 16 -2.14 16.25 26.49
CA ALA A 16 -0.74 16.51 26.78
C ALA A 16 0.18 15.52 26.05
N ASP A 17 -0.25 14.27 25.90
CA ASP A 17 0.48 13.26 25.12
C ASP A 17 0.50 13.58 23.63
N ILE A 18 -0.62 14.05 23.09
CA ILE A 18 -0.73 14.50 21.70
C ILE A 18 0.17 15.72 21.46
N ALA A 19 0.16 16.69 22.38
CA ALA A 19 0.96 17.91 22.27
C ALA A 19 2.48 17.66 22.24
N ARG A 20 2.94 16.58 22.89
CA ARG A 20 4.37 16.17 22.91
C ARG A 20 4.75 15.20 21.80
N MET A 21 3.81 14.76 20.96
CA MET A 21 4.12 13.85 19.86
C MET A 21 5.05 14.51 18.84
N ARG A 22 5.82 13.65 18.18
CA ARG A 22 6.75 14.05 17.11
C ARG A 22 6.52 13.18 15.88
N PRO A 23 6.75 13.70 14.66
CA PRO A 23 6.62 12.92 13.45
C PRO A 23 7.45 11.63 13.50
N ALA A 24 6.90 10.53 12.98
CA ALA A 24 7.55 9.21 12.99
C ALA A 24 8.99 9.25 12.41
N ARG A 25 9.20 10.03 11.35
CA ARG A 25 10.51 10.22 10.71
C ARG A 25 11.59 10.80 11.64
N GLU A 26 11.19 11.48 12.72
CA GLU A 26 12.09 12.16 13.65
C GLU A 26 12.39 11.36 14.92
N VAL A 27 11.61 10.31 15.19
CA VAL A 27 11.75 9.45 16.37
C VAL A 27 12.19 8.04 16.01
N MET A 28 11.95 7.60 14.77
CA MET A 28 12.42 6.32 14.25
C MET A 28 13.83 6.42 13.67
N SER A 29 14.54 5.29 13.63
CA SER A 29 15.78 5.22 12.86
C SER A 29 15.48 5.37 11.36
N PRO A 30 16.41 5.94 10.56
CA PRO A 30 16.20 6.12 9.12
C PRO A 30 15.84 4.82 8.41
N ALA A 31 16.48 3.70 8.76
CA ALA A 31 16.22 2.41 8.16
C ALA A 31 14.84 1.83 8.53
N ALA A 32 14.38 2.03 9.78
CA ALA A 32 13.05 1.58 10.20
C ALA A 32 11.95 2.40 9.53
N TYR A 33 12.10 3.73 9.50
CA TYR A 33 11.17 4.60 8.80
C TYR A 33 11.10 4.24 7.31
N ALA A 34 12.27 4.09 6.64
CA ALA A 34 12.36 3.69 5.24
C ALA A 34 11.64 2.38 4.91
N ARG A 35 11.65 1.38 5.79
CA ARG A 35 10.91 0.11 5.57
C ARG A 35 9.39 0.31 5.61
N ILE A 36 8.89 1.17 6.50
CA ILE A 36 7.46 1.48 6.60
C ILE A 36 7.00 2.23 5.35
N ILE A 37 7.75 3.25 4.91
CA ILE A 37 7.40 3.98 3.68
C ILE A 37 7.73 3.20 2.39
N ALA A 38 8.65 2.24 2.41
CA ALA A 38 8.85 1.36 1.26
C ALA A 38 7.67 0.40 1.05
N ALA A 39 6.88 0.15 2.09
CA ALA A 39 5.62 -0.58 2.00
C ALA A 39 4.45 0.31 1.52
N SER A 40 4.68 1.57 1.15
CA SER A 40 3.66 2.40 0.52
C SER A 40 3.29 1.79 -0.82
N GLU A 41 2.02 1.46 -1.02
CA GLU A 41 1.46 1.15 -2.34
C GLU A 41 1.90 2.22 -3.35
N VAL A 42 2.76 1.85 -4.31
CA VAL A 42 3.03 2.69 -5.46
C VAL A 42 1.82 2.62 -6.39
N SER A 43 1.12 3.75 -6.52
CA SER A 43 -0.04 3.86 -7.41
C SER A 43 0.43 3.89 -8.87
N LEU A 44 0.01 2.90 -9.66
CA LEU A 44 0.22 2.88 -11.10
C LEU A 44 -0.92 3.65 -11.79
N SER A 45 -0.60 4.76 -12.48
CA SER A 45 -1.57 5.46 -13.32
C SER A 45 -1.55 4.87 -14.73
N LEU A 46 -2.70 4.39 -15.20
CA LEU A 46 -2.90 3.87 -16.55
C LEU A 46 -3.81 4.81 -17.34
N SER A 47 -3.64 4.83 -18.65
CA SER A 47 -4.54 5.61 -19.50
C SER A 47 -5.98 5.08 -19.39
N PRO A 48 -7.01 5.96 -19.45
CA PRO A 48 -8.40 5.51 -19.42
C PRO A 48 -8.73 4.51 -20.53
N THR A 49 -8.12 4.67 -21.71
CA THR A 49 -8.28 3.74 -22.84
C THR A 49 -7.73 2.36 -22.53
N THR A 50 -6.60 2.26 -21.82
CA THR A 50 -6.05 0.98 -21.38
C THR A 50 -6.98 0.28 -20.41
N ILE A 51 -7.52 1.02 -19.43
CA ILE A 51 -8.46 0.47 -18.45
C ILE A 51 -9.74 0.00 -19.16
N ALA A 52 -10.27 0.79 -20.09
CA ALA A 52 -11.44 0.44 -20.86
C ALA A 52 -11.24 -0.86 -21.66
N ALA A 53 -10.09 -1.01 -22.33
CA ALA A 53 -9.78 -2.21 -23.11
C ALA A 53 -9.79 -3.50 -22.27
N PHE A 54 -9.25 -3.48 -21.04
CA PHE A 54 -9.34 -4.65 -20.15
C PHE A 54 -10.77 -4.84 -19.61
N ALA A 55 -11.45 -3.75 -19.25
CA ALA A 55 -12.79 -3.81 -18.67
C ALA A 55 -13.85 -4.41 -19.61
N GLU A 56 -13.63 -4.36 -20.93
CA GLU A 56 -14.48 -5.02 -21.95
C GLU A 56 -14.59 -6.53 -21.73
N ASP A 57 -13.56 -7.16 -21.15
CA ASP A 57 -13.50 -8.61 -20.99
C ASP A 57 -14.33 -9.15 -19.80
N GLY A 58 -15.05 -8.29 -19.06
CA GLY A 58 -15.96 -8.71 -17.99
C GLY A 58 -15.35 -8.75 -16.57
N GLY A 59 -16.00 -9.44 -15.63
CA GLY A 59 -15.80 -9.25 -14.19
C GLY A 59 -14.40 -9.49 -13.63
N ASP A 60 -13.57 -10.27 -14.32
CA ASP A 60 -12.20 -10.66 -13.95
C ASP A 60 -11.11 -9.84 -14.68
N TRP A 61 -11.48 -8.69 -15.25
CA TRP A 61 -10.57 -7.87 -16.04
C TRP A 61 -9.34 -7.37 -15.28
N LYS A 62 -9.46 -7.13 -13.97
CA LYS A 62 -8.35 -6.65 -13.14
C LYS A 62 -7.31 -7.74 -12.95
N GLU A 63 -7.75 -8.96 -12.67
CA GLU A 63 -6.92 -10.14 -12.51
C GLU A 63 -6.15 -10.45 -13.80
N ARG A 64 -6.83 -10.36 -14.96
CA ARG A 64 -6.17 -10.49 -16.26
C ARG A 64 -5.16 -9.38 -16.54
N MET A 65 -5.49 -8.13 -16.19
CA MET A 65 -4.57 -7.01 -16.32
C MET A 65 -3.30 -7.23 -15.49
N VAL A 66 -3.43 -7.70 -14.25
CA VAL A 66 -2.28 -8.06 -13.39
C VAL A 66 -1.44 -9.16 -14.04
N ALA A 67 -2.06 -10.24 -14.52
CA ALA A 67 -1.34 -11.33 -15.17
C ALA A 67 -0.55 -10.88 -16.42
N ALA A 68 -1.14 -9.98 -17.23
CA ALA A 68 -0.49 -9.41 -18.40
C ALA A 68 0.73 -8.55 -18.02
N LEU A 69 0.60 -7.73 -16.96
CA LEU A 69 1.71 -6.91 -16.45
C LEU A 69 2.85 -7.77 -15.90
N ASP A 70 2.53 -8.86 -15.19
CA ASP A 70 3.52 -9.80 -14.67
C ASP A 70 4.28 -10.51 -15.81
N GLU A 71 3.57 -10.92 -16.87
CA GLU A 71 4.21 -11.53 -18.04
C GLU A 71 5.13 -10.54 -18.75
N ALA A 72 4.69 -9.30 -18.95
CA ALA A 72 5.52 -8.24 -19.52
C ALA A 72 6.79 -8.01 -18.68
N ALA A 73 6.66 -8.01 -17.35
CA ALA A 73 7.78 -7.87 -16.44
C ALA A 73 8.75 -9.07 -16.50
N ARG A 74 8.25 -10.30 -16.70
CA ARG A 74 9.11 -11.49 -16.93
C ARG A 74 9.88 -11.37 -18.24
N LYS A 75 9.20 -11.02 -19.35
CA LYS A 75 9.84 -10.84 -20.67
C LYS A 75 10.92 -9.77 -20.63
N LYS A 76 10.64 -8.63 -19.99
CA LYS A 76 11.61 -7.53 -19.82
C LYS A 76 12.89 -7.95 -19.07
N ARG A 77 12.80 -8.87 -18.11
CA ARG A 77 13.97 -9.37 -17.36
C ARG A 77 14.78 -10.42 -18.11
N ALA A 78 14.19 -11.06 -19.12
CA ALA A 78 14.82 -12.10 -19.91
C ALA A 78 15.49 -11.59 -21.19
N ALA A 79 15.28 -10.31 -21.54
CA ALA A 79 15.90 -9.60 -22.65
C ALA A 79 17.14 -8.83 -22.17
#